data_AF-A0A7X0XG01-F1
#
_entry.id   AF-A0A7X0XG01-F1
#
_cell.length_a   1.000
_cell.length_b   1.000
_cell.length_c   1.000
_cell.angle_alpha   90.00
_cell.angle_beta   90.00
_cell.angle_gamma   90.00
#
_symmetry.space_group_name_H-M   'P 1'
#
loop_
_entity.id
_entity.type
_entity.pdbx_description
1 polymer ?
#
loop_
_entity_poly.entity_id
_entity_poly.type
_entity_poly.pdbx_seq_one_letter_code
_entity_poly.pdbx_strand_id
1 'polypeptide(L)'
;MSELVVNDDFYVDFADEITSVGNNLESYLRRYTEILESICECAIKEGDVYKNLCAFVEYANLLRGQIDTIAALLASVSKSFVEEIDVADKELY
;
A
#
# COMPACT_ATOMS: atom_id res chain seq x y z
N MET A 1 -22.77 33.12 -3.16
CA MET A 1 -22.30 32.29 -2.03
C MET A 1 -22.38 30.85 -2.49
N SER A 2 -21.25 30.28 -2.87
CA SER A 2 -20.98 28.86 -2.74
C SER A 2 -19.57 28.77 -2.18
N GLU A 3 -19.45 28.64 -0.87
CA GLU A 3 -18.21 28.08 -0.31
C GLU A 3 -18.18 26.66 -0.84
N LEU A 4 -17.22 26.35 -1.71
CA LEU A 4 -16.94 24.99 -2.07
C LEU A 4 -16.43 24.33 -0.78
N VAL A 5 -17.27 23.50 -0.15
CA VAL A 5 -16.98 22.83 1.12
C VAL A 5 -16.13 21.58 0.83
N VAL A 6 -15.02 21.75 0.12
CA VAL A 6 -14.04 20.69 -0.05
C VAL A 6 -12.95 20.97 0.98
N ASN A 7 -12.79 20.03 1.93
CA ASN A 7 -11.74 20.13 2.92
C ASN A 7 -10.48 19.54 2.31
N ASP A 8 -9.69 20.37 1.62
CA ASP A 8 -8.47 19.95 0.94
C ASP A 8 -7.46 19.31 1.91
N ASP A 9 -7.38 19.82 3.14
CA ASP A 9 -6.54 19.27 4.20
C ASP A 9 -6.89 17.81 4.49
N PHE A 10 -8.18 17.45 4.50
CA PHE A 10 -8.61 16.06 4.69
C PHE A 10 -8.07 15.12 3.61
N TYR A 11 -8.09 15.53 2.33
CA TYR A 11 -7.63 14.69 1.23
C TYR A 11 -6.09 14.56 1.20
N VAL A 12 -5.38 15.61 1.61
CA VAL A 12 -3.92 15.58 1.79
C VAL A 12 -3.56 14.66 2.96
N ASP A 13 -4.18 14.83 4.11
CA ASP A 13 -3.97 13.99 5.30
C ASP A 13 -4.29 12.51 5.00
N PHE A 14 -5.38 12.26 4.27
CA PHE A 14 -5.76 10.91 3.86
C PHE A 14 -4.76 10.27 2.90
N ALA A 15 -4.21 11.03 1.95
CA ALA A 15 -3.17 10.54 1.05
C ALA A 15 -1.90 10.12 1.81
N ASP A 16 -1.51 10.92 2.80
CA ASP A 16 -0.35 10.64 3.64
C ASP A 16 -0.62 9.45 4.59
N GLU A 17 -1.81 9.34 5.17
CA GLU A 17 -2.23 8.20 5.99
C GLU A 17 -2.21 6.89 5.19
N ILE A 18 -2.81 6.86 3.99
CA ILE A 18 -2.79 5.68 3.12
C ILE A 18 -1.36 5.28 2.76
N THR A 19 -0.50 6.25 2.44
CA THR A 19 0.90 5.99 2.13
C THR A 19 1.60 5.36 3.33
N SER A 20 1.38 5.88 4.54
CA SER A 20 1.94 5.33 5.77
C SER A 20 1.44 3.92 6.06
N VAL A 21 0.14 3.66 5.89
CA VAL A 21 -0.46 2.33 6.10
C VAL A 21 0.10 1.32 5.09
N GLY A 22 0.20 1.71 3.81
CA GLY A 22 0.78 0.89 2.75
C GLY A 22 2.21 0.47 3.05
N ASN A 23 3.07 1.44 3.35
CA ASN A 23 4.48 1.19 3.68
C ASN A 23 4.64 0.27 4.91
N ASN A 24 3.79 0.44 5.92
CA ASN A 24 3.81 -0.40 7.12
C ASN A 24 3.41 -1.85 6.80
N LEU A 25 2.33 -2.03 6.03
CA LEU A 25 1.85 -3.35 5.60
C LEU A 25 2.90 -4.07 4.74
N GLU A 26 3.50 -3.37 3.79
CA GLU A 26 4.59 -3.90 2.97
C GLU A 26 5.79 -4.31 3.84
N SER A 27 6.17 -3.48 4.82
CA SER A 27 7.25 -3.81 5.74
C SER A 27 6.93 -5.03 6.59
N TYR A 28 5.69 -5.24 7.02
CA TYR A 28 5.30 -6.43 7.77
C TYR A 28 5.31 -7.68 6.89
N LEU A 29 4.79 -7.57 5.66
CA LEU A 29 4.82 -8.66 4.69
C LEU A 29 6.25 -9.09 4.41
N ARG A 30 7.16 -8.14 4.14
CA ARG A 30 8.58 -8.42 3.90
C ARG A 30 9.25 -9.12 5.08
N ARG A 31 9.07 -8.61 6.31
CA ARG A 31 9.66 -9.25 7.50
C ARG A 31 9.12 -10.66 7.71
N TYR A 32 7.83 -10.86 7.44
CA TYR A 32 7.21 -12.18 7.58
C TYR A 32 7.73 -13.17 6.54
N THR A 33 7.85 -12.77 5.27
CA THR A 33 8.40 -13.65 4.22
C THR A 33 9.87 -13.97 4.47
N GLU A 34 10.70 -13.02 4.89
CA GLU A 34 12.11 -13.24 5.28
C GLU A 34 12.25 -14.32 6.38
N ILE A 35 11.37 -14.29 7.38
CA ILE A 35 11.35 -15.31 8.46
C ILE A 35 11.00 -16.69 7.90
N LEU A 36 9.97 -16.77 7.05
CA LEU A 36 9.51 -18.03 6.49
C LEU A 36 10.53 -18.64 5.50
N GLU A 37 11.19 -17.80 4.69
CA GLU A 37 12.32 -18.19 3.84
C GLU A 37 13.44 -18.80 4.67
N SER A 38 13.82 -18.15 5.78
CA SER A 38 14.83 -18.67 6.70
C SER A 38 14.43 -20.03 7.29
N ILE A 39 13.16 -20.24 7.63
CA ILE A 39 12.65 -21.52 8.14
C ILE A 39 12.74 -22.63 7.06
N CYS A 40 12.38 -22.31 5.81
CA CYS A 40 12.54 -23.23 4.67
C CYS A 40 13.99 -23.64 4.44
N GLU A 41 14.92 -22.68 4.55
CA GLU A 41 16.34 -22.96 4.27
C GLU A 41 17.03 -23.72 5.42
N CYS A 42 16.65 -23.43 6.66
CA CYS A 42 17.40 -23.86 7.84
C CYS A 42 16.75 -24.98 8.66
N ALA A 43 15.42 -25.07 8.71
CA ALA A 43 14.72 -25.91 9.68
C ALA A 43 13.96 -27.09 9.05
N ILE A 44 13.16 -26.85 8.01
CA ILE A 44 12.35 -27.89 7.36
C ILE A 44 12.84 -28.03 5.93
N LYS A 45 13.46 -29.16 5.58
CA LYS A 45 14.16 -29.32 4.28
C LYS A 45 13.48 -30.26 3.28
N GLU A 46 12.47 -31.00 3.73
CA GLU A 46 11.76 -31.97 2.90
C GLU A 46 10.36 -32.30 3.44
N GLY A 47 9.59 -33.08 2.67
CA GLY A 47 8.23 -33.47 3.00
C GLY A 47 7.17 -32.43 2.63
N ASP A 48 5.91 -32.76 2.88
CA ASP A 48 4.79 -31.94 2.42
C ASP A 48 4.67 -30.62 3.18
N VAL A 49 5.13 -30.56 4.43
CA VAL A 49 5.20 -29.32 5.20
C VAL A 49 6.16 -28.32 4.55
N TYR A 50 7.35 -28.78 4.11
CA TYR A 50 8.30 -27.94 3.38
C TYR A 50 7.69 -27.41 2.09
N LYS A 51 7.09 -28.28 1.27
CA LYS A 51 6.46 -27.88 0.00
C LYS A 51 5.36 -26.84 0.20
N ASN A 52 4.51 -27.06 1.21
CA ASN A 52 3.42 -26.13 1.52
C ASN A 52 3.95 -24.78 2.02
N LEU A 53 5.02 -24.79 2.82
CA LEU A 53 5.67 -23.56 3.28
C LEU A 53 6.34 -22.80 2.13
N CYS A 54 7.06 -23.48 1.23
CA CYS A 54 7.62 -22.88 0.02
C CYS A 54 6.54 -22.26 -0.86
N ALA A 55 5.44 -22.98 -1.11
CA ALA A 55 4.33 -22.45 -1.91
C ALA A 55 3.70 -21.22 -1.24
N PHE A 56 3.51 -21.26 0.08
CA PHE A 56 3.00 -20.10 0.83
C PHE A 56 3.93 -18.88 0.69
N VAL A 57 5.25 -19.08 0.85
CA VAL A 57 6.26 -18.03 0.69
C VAL A 57 6.24 -17.45 -0.73
N GLU A 58 6.13 -18.31 -1.75
CA GLU A 58 6.02 -17.90 -3.15
C GLU A 58 4.81 -16.99 -3.37
N TYR A 59 3.62 -17.40 -2.92
CA TYR A 59 2.40 -16.59 -3.03
C TYR A 59 2.48 -15.30 -2.22
N ALA A 60 3.09 -15.32 -1.02
CA ALA A 60 3.29 -14.12 -0.22
C ALA A 60 4.26 -13.13 -0.90
N ASN A 61 5.29 -13.63 -1.58
CA ASN A 61 6.22 -12.80 -2.35
C ASN A 61 5.58 -12.18 -3.60
N LEU A 62 4.52 -12.76 -4.17
CA LEU A 62 3.75 -12.12 -5.26
C LEU A 62 3.02 -10.86 -4.81
N LEU A 63 2.66 -10.76 -3.53
CA LEU A 63 2.03 -9.59 -2.95
C LEU A 63 3.04 -8.46 -2.64
N ARG A 64 4.33 -8.79 -2.64
CA ARG A 64 5.42 -7.84 -2.36
C ARG A 64 5.47 -6.75 -3.42
N GLY A 65 5.50 -5.49 -2.98
CA GLY A 65 5.48 -4.30 -3.81
C GLY A 65 4.11 -3.95 -4.40
N GLN A 66 3.13 -4.85 -4.35
CA GLN A 66 1.76 -4.54 -4.78
C GLN A 66 1.08 -3.60 -3.79
N ILE A 67 1.35 -3.75 -2.49
CA ILE A 67 0.77 -2.89 -1.45
C ILE A 67 1.29 -1.46 -1.61
N ASP A 68 2.60 -1.27 -1.78
CA ASP A 68 3.21 0.03 -2.07
C ASP A 68 2.62 0.67 -3.34
N THR A 69 2.45 -0.14 -4.39
CA THR A 69 1.87 0.34 -5.67
C THR A 69 0.44 0.84 -5.49
N ILE A 70 -0.39 0.08 -4.77
CA ILE A 70 -1.79 0.45 -4.50
C ILE A 70 -1.86 1.71 -3.63
N ALA A 71 -1.03 1.78 -2.58
CA ALA A 71 -0.99 2.93 -1.68
C ALA A 71 -0.54 4.20 -2.41
N ALA A 72 0.49 4.11 -3.26
CA ALA A 72 0.95 5.22 -4.08
C ALA A 72 -0.11 5.68 -5.08
N LEU A 73 -0.85 4.76 -5.69
CA LEU A 73 -1.92 5.09 -6.63
C LEU A 73 -3.09 5.79 -5.94
N LEU A 74 -3.51 5.30 -4.77
CA LEU A 74 -4.54 5.95 -3.96
C LEU A 74 -4.12 7.35 -3.53
N ALA A 75 -2.88 7.52 -3.03
CA ALA A 75 -2.35 8.81 -2.64
C ALA A 75 -2.30 9.80 -3.82
N SER A 76 -1.93 9.32 -5.01
CA SER A 76 -1.93 10.12 -6.24
C SER A 76 -3.33 10.57 -6.61
N VAL A 77 -4.32 9.68 -6.58
CA VAL A 77 -5.72 10.01 -6.92
C VAL A 77 -6.29 11.02 -5.92
N SER A 78 -6.02 10.86 -4.63
CA SER A 78 -6.46 11.81 -3.59
C SER A 78 -5.86 13.21 -3.80
N LYS A 79 -4.59 13.29 -4.19
CA LYS A 79 -3.93 14.58 -4.49
C LYS A 79 -4.47 15.22 -5.77
N SER A 80 -4.65 14.43 -6.85
CA SER A 80 -5.22 14.93 -8.10
C SER A 80 -6.66 15.44 -7.94
N PHE A 81 -7.46 14.82 -7.06
CA PHE A 81 -8.81 15.28 -6.77
C PHE A 81 -8.83 16.70 -6.17
N VAL A 82 -7.90 17.01 -5.25
CA VAL A 82 -7.73 18.37 -4.69
C VAL A 82 -7.32 19.35 -5.78
N GLU A 83 -6.34 18.99 -6.62
CA GLU A 83 -5.87 19.84 -7.72
C GLU A 83 -6.98 20.16 -8.73
N GLU A 84 -7.83 19.19 -9.08
CA GLU A 84 -8.97 19.39 -9.98
C GLU A 84 -10.01 20.35 -9.40
N ILE A 85 -10.23 20.28 -8.09
CA ILE A 85 -11.14 21.16 -7.36
C ILE A 85 -10.59 22.59 -7.32
N ASP A 86 -9.30 22.76 -7.00
CA ASP A 86 -8.61 24.06 -7.02
C ASP A 86 -8.68 24.74 -8.39
N VAL A 87 -8.60 23.97 -9.47
CA VAL A 87 -8.72 24.48 -10.85
C VAL A 87 -10.16 24.90 -11.13
N ALA A 88 -11.15 24.08 -10.78
CA ALA A 88 -12.56 24.38 -11.00
C ALA A 88 -13.00 25.64 -10.22
N ASP A 89 -12.50 25.84 -9.00
CA ASP A 89 -12.80 27.03 -8.20
C ASP A 89 -12.19 28.31 -8.79
N LYS A 90 -11.03 28.22 -9.45
CA LYS A 90 -10.42 29.36 -10.18
C LYS A 90 -11.19 29.76 -11.43
N GLU A 91 -11.97 28.86 -12.04
CA GLU A 91 -12.81 29.18 -13.20
C GLU A 91 -14.14 29.87 -12.83
N LEU A 92 -14.49 29.93 -11.54
CA LEU A 92 -15.70 30.57 -11.03
C LEU A 92 -15.53 32.07 -10.66
N TYR A 93 -14.32 32.64 -10.84
CA TYR A 93 -13.99 34.05 -10.61
C TYR A 93 -13.41 34.73 -11.86
#